data_AF-A0A3N5PBW3-F1
#
_entry.id   AF-A0A3N5PBW3-F1
#
_cell.length_a   1.000
_cell.length_b   1.000
_cell.length_c   1.000
_cell.angle_alpha   90.00
_cell.angle_beta   90.00
_cell.angle_gamma   90.00
#
_symmetry.space_group_name_H-M   'P 1'
#
loop_
_entity.id
_entity.type
_entity.pdbx_description
1 polymer ?
#
loop_
_entity_poly.entity_id
_entity_poly.type
_entity_poly.pdbx_seq_one_letter_code
_entity_poly.pdbx_strand_id
1 'polypeptide(L)' 'MAKFELPQLPYTYDALEPYIDKMTMEIHHSKHHNAYVTNLNKALEG' A
#
# COMPACT_ATOMS: atom_id res chain seq x y z
N MET A 1 14.28 5.92 -15.09
CA MET A 1 13.38 6.80 -14.29
C MET A 1 13.50 6.39 -12.83
N ALA A 2 13.26 7.30 -11.88
CA ALA A 2 13.15 6.89 -10.48
C ALA A 2 11.98 5.92 -10.31
N LYS A 3 12.12 4.88 -9.47
CA LYS A 3 11.03 3.94 -9.18
C LYS A 3 9.99 4.60 -8.27
N PHE A 4 8.72 4.24 -8.47
CA PHE A 4 7.67 4.59 -7.53
C PHE A 4 7.82 3.76 -6.26
N GLU A 5 7.46 4.34 -5.11
CA GLU A 5 7.54 3.70 -3.79
C GLU A 5 6.15 3.59 -3.17
N LEU A 6 5.95 2.55 -2.35
CA LEU A 6 4.76 2.42 -1.52
C LEU A 6 4.89 3.40 -0.34
N PRO A 7 4.03 4.43 -0.23
CA PRO A 7 4.13 5.40 0.85
C PRO A 7 3.85 4.74 2.19
N GLN A 8 4.58 5.12 3.23
CA GLN A 8 4.27 4.67 4.58
C GLN A 8 2.95 5.29 5.05
N LEU A 9 2.14 4.51 5.77
CA LEU A 9 0.96 5.06 6.43
C LEU A 9 1.39 6.05 7.53
N PRO A 10 0.70 7.19 7.67
CA PRO A 10 1.01 8.17 8.72
C PRO A 10 0.48 7.75 10.11
N TYR A 11 -0.04 6.53 10.23
CA TYR A 11 -0.65 5.96 11.43
C TYR A 11 -0.52 4.42 11.44
N THR A 12 -0.77 3.79 12.58
CA THR A 12 -0.77 2.32 12.73
C THR A 12 -2.00 1.69 12.05
N TYR A 13 -1.92 0.41 11.69
CA TYR A 13 -2.99 -0.27 10.96
C TYR A 13 -4.34 -0.33 11.70
N ASP A 14 -4.34 -0.23 13.03
CA ASP A 14 -5.52 -0.21 13.89
C ASP A 14 -6.04 1.20 14.23
N ALA A 15 -5.39 2.26 13.74
CA ALA A 15 -5.73 3.64 14.11
C ALA A 15 -7.14 4.08 13.69
N LEU A 16 -7.80 3.32 12.82
CA LEU A 16 -9.13 3.61 12.29
C LEU A 16 -10.24 2.74 12.91
N GLU A 17 -9.92 1.90 13.90
CA GLU A 17 -10.92 1.14 14.62
C GLU A 17 -11.85 2.05 15.45
N PRO A 18 -13.14 1.68 15.63
CA PRO A 18 -13.81 0.48 15.12
C PRO A 18 -14.42 0.66 13.73
N TYR A 19 -14.11 1.75 13.03
CA TYR A 19 -14.75 2.10 11.75
C TYR A 19 -14.16 1.32 10.57
N ILE A 20 -12.85 1.06 10.62
CA ILE A 20 -12.14 0.19 9.69
C ILE A 20 -11.24 -0.72 10.53
N ASP A 21 -11.39 -2.03 10.34
CA ASP A 21 -10.61 -3.01 11.09
C ASP A 21 -9.15 -3.05 10.64
N LYS A 22 -8.27 -3.44 11.58
CA LYS A 22 -6.83 -3.59 11.33
C LYS A 22 -6.50 -4.50 10.14
N MET A 23 -7.19 -5.63 10.00
CA MET A 23 -6.90 -6.61 8.95
C MET A 23 -7.17 -6.03 7.55
N THR A 24 -8.27 -5.26 7.41
CA THR A 24 -8.56 -4.51 6.18
C THR A 24 -7.42 -3.55 5.86
N MET A 25 -6.94 -2.77 6.82
CA MET A 25 -5.85 -1.81 6.58
C MET A 25 -4.52 -2.50 6.23
N GLU A 26 -4.19 -3.60 6.89
CA GLU A 26 -3.01 -4.42 6.58
C GLU A 26 -3.07 -4.95 5.15
N ILE A 27 -4.19 -5.57 4.75
CA ILE A 27 -4.36 -6.15 3.41
C ILE A 27 -4.40 -5.05 2.34
N HIS A 28 -5.13 -3.96 2.59
CA HIS A 28 -5.26 -2.85 1.64
C HIS A 28 -3.90 -2.25 1.31
N HIS A 29 -3.12 -1.89 2.34
CA HIS A 29 -1.84 -1.22 2.15
C HIS A 29 -0.75 -2.18 1.66
N SER A 30 -0.51 -3.28 2.39
CA SER A 30 0.65 -4.15 2.14
C SER A 30 0.49 -5.06 0.92
N LYS A 31 -0.75 -5.34 0.49
CA LYS A 31 -1.03 -6.19 -0.67
C LYS A 31 -1.56 -5.38 -1.85
N HIS A 32 -2.73 -4.76 -1.72
CA HIS A 32 -3.40 -4.14 -2.87
C HIS A 32 -2.64 -2.91 -3.38
N HIS A 33 -2.30 -1.95 -2.53
CA HIS A 33 -1.54 -0.77 -2.94
C HIS A 33 -0.12 -1.17 -3.40
N ASN A 34 0.54 -2.06 -2.67
CA ASN A 34 1.86 -2.58 -3.07
C ASN A 34 1.85 -3.25 -4.46
N ALA A 35 0.78 -3.99 -4.79
CA ALA A 35 0.65 -4.61 -6.11
C ALA A 35 0.57 -3.56 -7.24
N TYR A 36 -0.15 -2.45 -7.03
CA TYR A 36 -0.17 -1.35 -8.00
C TYR A 36 1.21 -0.73 -8.21
N VAL A 37 1.93 -0.40 -7.13
CA VAL A 37 3.28 0.16 -7.22
C VAL A 37 4.24 -0.79 -7.93
N THR A 38 4.19 -2.08 -7.57
CA THR A 38 5.03 -3.13 -8.17
C THR A 38 4.76 -3.25 -9.67
N ASN A 39 3.50 -3.33 -10.08
CA ASN A 39 3.14 -3.52 -11.49
C ASN A 39 3.39 -2.26 -12.32
N LEU A 40 3.19 -1.07 -11.75
CA LEU A 40 3.56 0.19 -12.39
C LEU A 40 5.07 0.23 -12.68
N ASN A 41 5.90 -0.09 -11.69
CA ASN A 41 7.35 -0.12 -11.89
C ASN A 41 7.75 -1.13 -12.97
N LYS A 42 7.16 -2.33 -12.98
CA LYS A 42 7.39 -3.34 -14.03
C LYS A 42 7.01 -2.84 -15.42
N ALA A 43 5.87 -2.16 -15.56
CA ALA A 43 5.41 -1.63 -16.84
C ALA A 43 6.34 -0.52 -17.39
N LEU A 44 7.05 0.19 -16.50
CA LEU A 44 7.97 1.26 -16.85
C LEU A 44 9.41 0.78 -17.09
N GLU A 45 9.72 -0.48 -16.81
CA GLU A 45 11.06 -1.04 -17.04
C GLU A 45 11.37 -1.27 -18.53
N GLY A 46 10.34 -1.39 -19.39
CA GLY A 46 10.48 -1.45 -20.85
C GLY A 46 11.04 -2.77 -21.35
#